data_AF-A0A0R1TKB1-F1
#
_entry.id   AF-A0A0R1TKB1-F1
#
_cell.length_a   1.000
_cell.length_b   1.000
_cell.length_c   1.000
_cell.angle_alpha   90.00
_cell.angle_beta   90.00
_cell.angle_gamma   90.00
#
_symmetry.space_group_name_H-M   'P 1'
#
loop_
_entity.id
_entity.type
_entity.pdbx_description
1 polymer ?
#
loop_
_entity_poly.entity_id
_entity_poly.type
_entity_poly.pdbx_seq_one_letter_code
_entity_poly.pdbx_strand_id
1 'polypeptide(L)'
;MSNKAEQTETKKTTKAVKKIMPVEVDRLGENEDYVYTDKNGAEWKYTFQFPGVRKAYEILDNATMANGQIARSIYFDEMIQNVIVEPAGLTLDDFDDRPGLDELYTALDLFLGARISD
;
A
#
# COMPACT_ATOMS: atom_id res chain seq x y z
N MET A 1 -10.97 64.05 43.03
CA MET A 1 -11.66 63.55 41.82
C MET A 1 -10.79 63.88 40.63
N SER A 2 -10.35 62.87 39.86
CA SER A 2 -9.94 62.98 38.45
C SER A 2 -9.36 61.65 38.00
N ASN A 3 -10.08 60.95 37.13
CA ASN A 3 -9.49 59.98 36.20
C ASN A 3 -10.36 59.95 34.94
N LYS A 4 -9.80 60.42 33.83
CA LYS A 4 -10.23 60.04 32.48
C LYS A 4 -9.10 60.31 31.50
N ALA A 5 -8.52 59.25 30.97
CA ALA A 5 -8.02 59.15 29.60
C ALA A 5 -7.83 57.67 29.28
N GLU A 6 -8.81 57.14 28.58
CA GLU A 6 -8.88 55.81 27.99
C GLU A 6 -8.11 55.86 26.67
N GLN A 7 -7.11 55.00 26.49
CA GLN A 7 -6.54 54.69 25.18
C GLN A 7 -6.44 53.17 25.03
N THR A 8 -7.32 52.72 24.13
CA THR A 8 -7.45 51.42 23.47
C THR A 8 -6.14 50.68 23.19
N GLU A 9 -5.98 49.52 23.82
CA GLU A 9 -5.01 48.50 23.42
C GLU A 9 -5.49 47.76 22.16
N THR A 10 -4.65 47.79 21.13
CA THR A 10 -4.78 46.98 19.92
C THR A 10 -4.38 45.54 20.23
N LYS A 11 -5.34 44.60 20.17
CA LYS A 11 -5.09 43.16 20.24
C LYS A 11 -4.23 42.71 19.03
N LYS A 12 -2.93 42.51 19.23
CA LYS A 12 -2.08 41.74 18.31
C LYS A 12 -2.46 40.26 18.43
N THR A 13 -3.07 39.72 17.39
CA THR A 13 -3.33 38.28 17.26
C THR A 13 -2.02 37.57 16.89
N THR A 14 -1.37 36.94 17.86
CA THR A 14 -0.22 36.06 17.62
C THR A 14 -0.74 34.77 16.97
N LYS A 15 -0.51 34.58 15.67
CA LYS A 15 -0.76 33.29 15.00
C LYS A 15 0.27 32.29 15.53
N ALA A 16 -0.18 31.27 16.26
CA ALA A 16 0.64 30.14 16.67
C ALA A 16 1.05 29.33 15.43
N VAL A 17 2.36 29.19 15.20
CA VAL A 17 2.92 28.28 14.20
C VAL A 17 2.68 26.86 14.71
N LYS A 18 1.80 26.09 14.04
CA LYS A 18 1.66 24.65 14.32
C LYS A 18 2.99 23.97 14.00
N LYS A 19 3.61 23.33 15.00
CA LYS A 19 4.79 22.50 14.83
C LYS A 19 4.36 21.27 14.01
N ILE A 20 4.78 21.19 12.74
CA ILE A 20 4.53 20.02 11.89
C ILE A 20 5.42 18.91 12.44
N MET A 21 4.85 17.91 13.10
CA MET A 21 5.58 16.71 13.54
C MET A 21 5.56 15.68 12.41
N PRO A 22 6.62 14.86 12.24
CA PRO A 22 6.57 13.72 11.33
C PRO A 22 5.38 12.83 11.68
N VAL A 23 4.62 12.41 10.67
CA VAL A 23 3.55 11.41 10.84
C VAL A 23 4.22 10.04 10.90
N GLU A 24 3.93 9.26 11.94
CA GLU A 24 4.30 7.83 11.97
C GLU A 24 3.24 7.05 11.18
N VAL A 25 3.68 6.25 10.19
CA VAL A 25 2.81 5.43 9.35
C VAL A 25 3.06 3.96 9.68
N ASP A 26 2.05 3.26 10.17
CA ASP A 26 2.10 1.81 10.35
C ASP A 26 1.62 1.09 9.08
N ARG A 27 2.58 0.67 8.25
CA ARG A 27 2.31 -0.02 6.98
C ARG A 27 2.22 -1.54 7.12
N LEU A 28 2.62 -2.08 8.27
CA LEU A 28 2.83 -3.52 8.50
C LEU A 28 1.71 -4.15 9.36
N GLY A 29 0.94 -3.34 10.08
CA GLY A 29 -0.11 -3.82 10.97
C GLY A 29 -1.37 -4.38 10.29
N GLU A 30 -1.57 -4.12 9.00
CA GLU A 30 -2.83 -4.46 8.31
C GLU A 30 -2.64 -5.46 7.18
N ASN A 31 -3.22 -6.66 7.36
CA ASN A 31 -3.41 -7.63 6.29
C ASN A 31 -4.74 -7.35 5.55
N GLU A 32 -4.83 -7.74 4.29
CA GLU A 32 -6.04 -7.63 3.49
C GLU A 32 -6.48 -9.00 2.97
N ASP A 33 -7.73 -9.38 3.23
CA ASP A 33 -8.31 -10.61 2.69
C ASP A 33 -8.99 -10.32 1.36
N TYR A 34 -8.58 -11.06 0.33
CA TYR A 34 -9.13 -10.99 -1.02
C TYR A 34 -9.80 -12.32 -1.40
N VAL A 35 -10.98 -12.24 -2.00
CA VAL A 35 -11.73 -13.42 -2.47
C VAL A 35 -12.07 -13.24 -3.94
N TYR A 36 -11.64 -14.19 -4.75
CA TYR A 36 -12.05 -14.32 -6.14
C TYR A 36 -13.13 -15.40 -6.27
N THR A 37 -14.26 -15.07 -6.91
CA THR A 37 -15.33 -16.03 -7.20
C THR A 37 -15.31 -16.38 -8.68
N ASP A 38 -15.15 -17.65 -9.00
CA ASP A 38 -15.15 -18.12 -10.38
C ASP A 38 -16.56 -18.14 -11.01
N LYS A 39 -16.62 -18.41 -12.32
CA LYS A 39 -17.89 -18.52 -13.06
C LYS A 39 -18.83 -19.63 -12.57
N ASN A 40 -18.33 -20.59 -11.81
CA ASN A 40 -19.08 -21.71 -11.24
C ASN A 40 -19.51 -21.44 -9.79
N GLY A 41 -19.13 -20.29 -9.22
CA GLY A 41 -19.40 -19.92 -7.82
C GLY A 41 -18.39 -20.47 -6.82
N ALA A 42 -17.26 -21.03 -7.27
CA ALA A 42 -16.18 -21.45 -6.38
C ALA A 42 -15.37 -20.23 -5.89
N GLU A 43 -15.10 -20.16 -4.59
CA GLU A 43 -14.34 -19.09 -3.96
C GLU A 43 -12.87 -19.48 -3.79
N TRP A 44 -11.98 -18.59 -4.20
CA TRP A 44 -10.54 -18.67 -4.03
C TRP A 44 -10.11 -17.53 -3.10
N LYS A 45 -9.58 -17.88 -1.93
CA LYS A 45 -9.27 -16.91 -0.86
C LYS A 45 -7.77 -16.68 -0.77
N TYR A 46 -7.41 -15.42 -0.57
CA TYR A 46 -6.03 -14.98 -0.46
C TYR A 46 -5.92 -13.98 0.69
N THR A 47 -4.82 -14.04 1.45
CA THR A 47 -4.50 -13.01 2.44
C THR A 47 -3.22 -12.32 2.00
N PHE A 48 -3.30 -11.00 1.87
CA PHE A 48 -2.19 -10.14 1.50
C PHE A 48 -1.57 -9.53 2.75
N GLN A 49 -0.25 -9.48 2.77
CA GLN A 49 0.53 -8.79 3.77
C GLN A 49 1.55 -7.89 3.09
N PHE A 50 1.71 -6.66 3.60
CA PHE A 50 2.72 -5.77 3.07
C PHE A 50 4.12 -6.29 3.45
N PRO A 51 5.02 -6.57 2.48
CA PRO A 51 6.32 -7.19 2.75
C PRO A 51 7.35 -6.20 3.34
N GLY A 52 6.95 -4.95 3.53
CA GLY A 52 7.83 -3.85 3.91
C GLY A 52 8.42 -3.13 2.70
N VAL A 53 8.79 -1.87 2.91
CA VAL A 53 9.18 -0.94 1.83
C VAL A 53 10.40 -1.43 1.05
N ARG A 54 11.43 -1.96 1.73
CA ARG A 54 12.62 -2.48 1.06
C ARG A 54 12.25 -3.60 0.09
N LYS A 55 11.50 -4.59 0.57
CA LYS A 55 11.12 -5.74 -0.24
C LYS A 55 10.21 -5.32 -1.40
N ALA A 56 9.29 -4.38 -1.16
CA ALA A 56 8.44 -3.82 -2.21
C ALA A 56 9.24 -3.18 -3.37
N TYR A 57 10.32 -2.45 -3.08
CA TYR A 57 11.22 -1.94 -4.13
C TYR A 57 12.04 -3.06 -4.79
N GLU A 58 12.53 -4.04 -4.02
CA GLU A 58 13.24 -5.20 -4.57
C GLU A 58 12.38 -5.98 -5.58
N ILE A 59 11.08 -6.13 -5.33
CA ILE A 59 10.13 -6.76 -6.27
C ILE A 59 10.13 -6.04 -7.63
N LEU A 60 10.08 -4.70 -7.62
CA LEU A 60 10.12 -3.88 -8.85
C LEU A 60 11.49 -3.93 -9.54
N ASP A 61 12.56 -3.82 -8.75
CA ASP A 61 13.94 -3.81 -9.26
C ASP A 61 14.28 -5.15 -9.92
N ASN A 62 13.92 -6.27 -9.28
CA ASN A 62 14.15 -7.62 -9.79
C ASN A 62 13.39 -7.87 -11.10
N ALA A 63 12.20 -7.30 -11.23
CA ALA A 63 11.40 -7.44 -12.44
C ALA A 63 11.78 -6.46 -13.56
N THR A 64 12.58 -5.43 -13.27
CA THR A 64 12.97 -4.42 -14.26
C THR A 64 14.14 -4.91 -15.11
N MET A 65 13.89 -5.09 -16.41
CA MET A 65 14.90 -5.51 -17.38
C MET A 65 15.87 -4.37 -17.72
N ALA A 66 17.00 -4.72 -18.35
CA ALA A 66 18.03 -3.75 -18.74
C ALA A 66 17.53 -2.61 -19.67
N ASN A 67 16.42 -2.81 -20.37
CA ASN A 67 15.77 -1.81 -21.21
C ASN A 67 14.76 -0.92 -20.46
N GLY A 68 14.66 -1.06 -19.13
CA GLY A 68 13.73 -0.34 -18.27
C GLY A 68 12.28 -0.84 -18.32
N GLN A 69 11.98 -1.92 -19.05
CA GLN A 69 10.66 -2.53 -19.04
C GLN A 69 10.53 -3.53 -17.89
N ILE A 70 9.34 -3.60 -17.29
CA ILE A 70 9.03 -4.59 -16.26
C ILE A 70 8.63 -5.90 -16.93
N ALA A 71 9.33 -6.98 -16.60
CA ALA A 71 8.95 -8.33 -16.96
C ALA A 71 7.77 -8.77 -16.08
N ARG A 72 6.56 -8.74 -16.65
CA ARG A 72 5.31 -9.02 -15.90
C ARG A 72 5.33 -10.38 -15.19
N SER A 73 5.92 -11.41 -15.81
CA SER A 73 6.03 -12.74 -15.21
C SER A 73 6.87 -12.73 -13.92
N ILE A 74 8.00 -12.01 -13.92
CA ILE A 74 8.87 -11.88 -12.75
C ILE A 74 8.18 -11.01 -11.69
N TYR A 75 7.62 -9.87 -12.10
CA TYR A 75 6.94 -8.97 -11.18
C TYR A 75 5.79 -9.66 -10.43
N PHE A 76 4.97 -10.41 -11.17
CA PHE A 76 3.85 -11.09 -10.56
C PHE A 76 4.28 -12.27 -9.68
N ASP A 77 5.23 -13.09 -10.13
CA ASP A 77 5.75 -14.18 -9.30
C ASP A 77 6.36 -13.66 -7.98
N GLU A 78 7.12 -12.57 -8.04
CA GLU A 78 7.66 -11.89 -6.87
C GLU A 78 6.55 -11.33 -5.95
N MET A 79 5.47 -10.77 -6.51
CA MET A 79 4.31 -10.34 -5.70
C MET A 79 3.62 -11.52 -5.03
N ILE A 80 3.39 -12.63 -5.74
CA ILE A 80 2.77 -13.83 -5.16
C ILE A 80 3.61 -14.32 -3.98
N GLN A 81 4.93 -14.46 -4.16
CA GLN A 81 5.81 -15.03 -3.14
C GLN A 81 6.00 -14.15 -1.90
N ASN A 82 5.93 -12.84 -2.05
CA ASN A 82 6.25 -11.91 -0.96
C ASN A 82 5.02 -11.22 -0.36
N VAL A 83 3.91 -11.12 -1.09
CA VAL A 83 2.69 -10.41 -0.65
C VAL A 83 1.60 -11.37 -0.23
N ILE A 84 1.46 -12.54 -0.88
CA ILE A 84 0.44 -13.53 -0.50
C ILE A 84 1.02 -14.40 0.62
N VAL A 85 0.42 -14.30 1.81
CA VAL A 85 0.79 -15.15 2.97
C VAL A 85 -0.10 -16.39 3.07
N GLU A 86 -1.32 -16.31 2.56
CA GLU A 86 -2.23 -17.45 2.44
C GLU A 86 -2.92 -17.46 1.06
N PRO A 87 -2.99 -18.60 0.36
CA PRO A 87 -2.32 -19.86 0.69
C PRO A 87 -0.80 -19.75 0.57
N ALA A 88 -0.08 -20.38 1.50
CA ALA A 88 1.38 -20.37 1.49
C ALA A 88 1.95 -21.20 0.34
N GLY A 89 3.04 -20.73 -0.26
CA GLY A 89 3.77 -21.45 -1.32
C GLY A 89 3.06 -21.46 -2.67
N LEU A 90 2.11 -20.55 -2.88
CA LEU A 90 1.51 -20.31 -4.19
C LEU A 90 2.59 -19.82 -5.18
N THR A 91 2.47 -20.25 -6.42
CA THR A 91 3.36 -19.86 -7.53
C THR A 91 2.56 -19.40 -8.73
N LEU A 92 3.20 -18.76 -9.70
CA LEU A 92 2.53 -18.40 -10.95
C LEU A 92 2.00 -19.62 -11.72
N ASP A 93 2.71 -20.75 -11.65
CA ASP A 93 2.35 -22.01 -12.33
C ASP A 93 1.04 -22.61 -11.80
N ASP A 94 0.67 -22.32 -10.54
CA ASP A 94 -0.63 -22.75 -9.98
C ASP A 94 -1.83 -22.20 -10.77
N PHE A 95 -1.64 -21.15 -11.56
CA PHE A 95 -2.68 -20.51 -12.35
C PHE A 95 -2.81 -21.04 -13.77
N ASP A 96 -2.01 -22.04 -14.15
CA ASP A 96 -2.25 -22.79 -15.39
C ASP A 96 -3.63 -23.49 -15.36
N ASP A 97 -4.06 -23.92 -14.16
CA ASP A 97 -5.32 -24.61 -13.93
C ASP A 97 -6.33 -23.81 -13.07
N ARG A 98 -5.99 -22.58 -12.63
CA ARG A 98 -6.85 -21.74 -11.78
C ARG A 98 -7.33 -20.48 -12.49
N PRO A 99 -8.62 -20.12 -12.35
CA PRO A 99 -9.13 -18.85 -12.88
C PRO A 99 -8.69 -17.66 -12.01
N GLY A 100 -8.84 -16.44 -12.54
CA GLY A 100 -8.69 -15.21 -11.75
C GLY A 100 -7.29 -14.59 -11.72
N LEU A 101 -6.39 -15.02 -12.61
CA LEU A 101 -4.99 -14.57 -12.64
C LEU A 101 -4.87 -13.04 -12.81
N ASP A 102 -5.61 -12.45 -13.76
CA ASP A 102 -5.54 -11.01 -14.04
C ASP A 102 -6.19 -10.18 -12.92
N GLU A 103 -7.27 -10.68 -12.33
CA GLU A 103 -7.95 -10.04 -11.20
C GLU A 103 -7.07 -10.05 -9.95
N LEU A 104 -6.41 -11.18 -9.66
CA LEU A 104 -5.47 -11.28 -8.56
C LEU A 104 -4.25 -10.38 -8.76
N TYR A 105 -3.69 -10.34 -9.98
CA TYR A 105 -2.61 -9.41 -10.33
C TYR A 105 -3.00 -7.96 -10.02
N THR A 106 -4.19 -7.56 -10.48
CA THR A 106 -4.69 -6.19 -10.28
C THR A 106 -4.88 -5.89 -8.80
N ALA A 107 -5.43 -6.82 -8.03
CA ALA A 107 -5.62 -6.66 -6.59
C ALA A 107 -4.29 -6.48 -5.84
N LEU A 108 -3.28 -7.30 -6.18
CA LEU A 108 -1.94 -7.20 -5.58
C LEU A 108 -1.24 -5.89 -5.92
N ASP A 109 -1.29 -5.47 -7.19
CA ASP A 109 -0.65 -4.22 -7.64
C ASP A 109 -1.27 -3.00 -6.95
N LEU A 110 -2.60 -2.98 -6.81
CA LEU A 110 -3.32 -1.95 -6.06
C LEU A 110 -2.95 -1.95 -4.58
N PHE A 111 -2.93 -3.13 -3.94
CA PHE A 111 -2.56 -3.27 -2.54
C PHE A 111 -1.15 -2.75 -2.27
N LEU A 112 -0.18 -3.20 -3.08
CA LEU A 112 1.22 -2.81 -2.92
C LEU A 112 1.42 -1.32 -3.20
N GLY A 113 0.83 -0.80 -4.28
CA GLY A 113 0.91 0.61 -4.65
C GLY A 113 0.30 1.55 -3.62
N ALA A 114 -0.85 1.18 -3.03
CA ALA A 114 -1.49 1.95 -1.97
C ALA A 114 -0.58 2.06 -0.73
N ARG A 115 0.02 0.95 -0.28
CA ARG A 115 0.88 0.92 0.92
C ARG A 115 2.24 1.59 0.73
N ILE A 116 2.75 1.66 -0.50
CA ILE A 116 3.99 2.42 -0.79
C ILE A 116 3.72 3.93 -0.74
N SER A 117 2.56 4.36 -1.24
CA SER A 117 2.23 5.77 -1.47
C SER A 117 1.71 6.54 -0.25
N ASP A 118 1.36 5.83 0.84
CA ASP A 118 0.75 6.38 2.06
C ASP A 118 1.74 7.01 3.05
#